data_AF-A0A2G8STR6-F1
#
_entry.id   AF-A0A2G8STR6-F1
#
_cell.length_a   1.000
_cell.length_b   1.000
_cell.length_c   1.000
_cell.angle_alpha   90.00
_cell.angle_beta   90.00
_cell.angle_gamma   90.00
#
_symmetry.space_group_name_H-M   'P 1'
#
loop_
_entity.id
_entity.type
_entity.pdbx_description
1 polymer ?
#
loop_
_entity_poly.entity_id
_entity_poly.type
_entity_poly.pdbx_seq_one_letter_code
_entity_poly.pdbx_strand_id
1 'polypeptide(L)'
;MTLWDYLPQRDGSTSSSSAVSQSSVTAPHVEEKTSRNALRTVLVFSAILIPCAAIPYVLLRRQCLGMVKEITILRVANESFARETRQFTTADAANTQKSVEDILKVVREHNVQLKANATALAEAKESLEAARMRMDELQEKVEDAEKSVLTKLLSIERTLTKAGRVEVEHIKMRTKWQEEMKLQLANLTAETTKWRSAVAEDVRDTGMSLANLAGFVEEVERREGWVELPNDGRGIERMRRLAKRLGERGQPESASLWKEKDDQADVDEESEPRPSH
;
A
#
# COMPACT_ATOMS: atom_id res chain seq x y z
N MET A 1 18.03 39.38 22.73
CA MET A 1 18.10 39.75 24.16
C MET A 1 19.56 39.51 24.56
N THR A 2 20.38 40.54 24.39
CA THR A 2 21.85 40.46 24.38
C THR A 2 22.41 40.83 25.75
N LEU A 3 23.32 39.99 26.24
CA LEU A 3 23.83 39.92 27.61
C LEU A 3 25.30 40.42 27.64
N TRP A 4 25.54 41.69 27.30
CA TRP A 4 26.91 42.24 27.16
C TRP A 4 27.14 43.63 27.79
N ASP A 5 26.22 44.13 28.61
CA ASP A 5 26.40 45.43 29.28
C ASP A 5 26.98 45.26 30.69
N TYR A 6 28.29 45.05 30.85
CA TYR A 6 28.98 45.34 32.13
C TYR A 6 30.50 45.44 31.96
N LEU A 7 31.01 46.67 31.86
CA LEU A 7 32.42 47.01 32.14
C LEU A 7 32.46 48.37 32.86
N PRO A 8 33.18 48.50 33.99
CA PRO A 8 33.34 49.77 34.68
C PRO A 8 34.55 50.55 34.13
N GLN A 9 34.28 51.82 33.87
CA GLN A 9 35.20 52.84 33.37
C GLN A 9 36.08 53.34 34.52
N ARG A 10 37.40 53.16 34.41
CA ARG A 10 38.40 53.59 35.39
C ARG A 10 39.05 54.88 34.90
N ASP A 11 38.51 56.02 35.34
CA ASP A 11 39.09 57.32 35.06
C ASP A 11 40.35 57.54 35.90
N GLY A 12 41.43 57.88 35.21
CA GLY A 12 42.66 58.41 35.80
C GLY A 12 42.53 59.91 35.99
N SER A 13 42.59 60.37 37.24
CA SER A 13 42.83 61.76 37.58
C SER A 13 44.33 61.94 37.89
N THR A 14 45.03 62.56 36.95
CA THR A 14 46.36 63.15 37.15
C THR A 14 46.19 64.62 37.48
N SER A 15 46.77 65.05 38.61
CA SER A 15 46.92 66.45 39.04
C SER A 15 48.41 66.61 39.40
N SER A 16 49.26 67.20 38.55
CA SER A 16 49.51 68.64 38.35
C SER A 16 50.34 69.33 39.45
N SER A 17 51.48 69.92 39.03
CA SER A 17 52.05 71.21 39.51
C SER A 17 52.70 71.22 40.91
N SER A 18 53.75 71.97 41.29
CA SER A 18 54.62 73.05 40.74
C SER A 18 55.68 73.34 41.84
N ALA A 19 56.98 73.45 41.56
CA ALA A 19 57.79 74.68 41.33
C ALA A 19 58.11 75.57 42.57
N VAL A 20 59.23 76.33 42.43
CA VAL A 20 59.70 77.51 43.21
C VAL A 20 60.65 77.22 44.40
N SER A 21 61.73 77.94 44.74
CA SER A 21 62.82 78.77 44.15
C SER A 21 63.59 79.41 45.35
N GLN A 22 64.78 79.99 45.08
CA GLN A 22 65.51 81.03 45.86
C GLN A 22 66.37 80.60 47.07
N SER A 23 67.36 81.36 47.56
CA SER A 23 68.56 82.10 47.06
C SER A 23 69.20 82.80 48.28
N SER A 24 70.42 83.33 48.16
CA SER A 24 71.14 84.31 49.04
C SER A 24 71.75 83.75 50.35
N VAL A 25 73.08 83.76 50.58
CA VAL A 25 74.08 84.85 50.75
C VAL A 25 73.87 85.65 52.06
N THR A 26 74.77 85.53 53.05
CA THR A 26 75.58 86.63 53.66
C THR A 26 76.60 86.06 54.69
N ALA A 27 77.83 86.59 54.71
CA ALA A 27 78.94 86.32 55.66
C ALA A 27 78.90 87.31 56.85
N PRO A 28 79.98 87.60 57.62
CA PRO A 28 81.15 86.84 58.14
C PRO A 28 81.35 87.03 59.67
N HIS A 29 82.26 86.31 60.34
CA HIS A 29 83.06 86.92 61.44
C HIS A 29 84.37 86.18 61.74
N VAL A 30 85.37 87.00 62.00
CA VAL A 30 86.80 86.79 62.30
C VAL A 30 86.99 86.16 63.69
N GLU A 31 87.96 85.24 63.84
CA GLU A 31 89.03 85.42 64.84
C GLU A 31 90.24 84.48 64.65
N GLU A 32 91.36 85.08 65.00
CA GLU A 32 92.74 84.83 64.64
C GLU A 32 93.45 84.17 65.84
N LYS A 33 94.33 83.16 65.62
CA LYS A 33 95.65 83.03 66.28
C LYS A 33 96.31 81.66 66.11
N THR A 34 97.64 81.72 65.98
CA THR A 34 98.64 80.65 66.11
C THR A 34 98.94 79.81 64.86
N SER A 35 99.48 80.51 63.88
CA SER A 35 100.45 80.03 62.91
C SER A 35 101.65 79.34 63.59
N ARG A 36 101.80 78.03 63.32
CA ARG A 36 103.07 77.35 62.92
C ARG A 36 102.99 75.83 63.04
N ASN A 37 101.91 75.29 63.62
CA ASN A 37 101.58 73.87 63.54
C ASN A 37 100.33 73.58 62.69
N ALA A 38 99.49 74.58 62.39
CA ALA A 38 98.21 74.43 61.67
C ALA A 38 98.34 73.82 60.28
N LEU A 39 99.41 74.08 59.51
CA LEU A 39 99.59 73.39 58.22
C LEU A 39 99.88 71.90 58.42
N ARG A 40 100.58 71.51 59.51
CA ARG A 40 100.77 70.10 59.88
C ARG A 40 99.48 69.50 60.44
N THR A 41 98.73 70.21 61.29
CA THR A 41 97.45 69.69 61.80
C THR A 41 96.38 69.66 60.71
N VAL A 42 96.28 70.63 59.81
CA VAL A 42 95.38 70.60 58.64
C VAL A 42 95.82 69.53 57.66
N LEU A 43 97.13 69.33 57.42
CA LEU A 43 97.60 68.19 56.63
C LEU A 43 97.28 66.86 57.30
N VAL A 44 97.49 66.71 58.62
CA VAL A 44 97.21 65.48 59.37
C VAL A 44 95.71 65.23 59.50
N PHE A 45 94.91 66.24 59.83
CA PHE A 45 93.45 66.15 59.84
C PHE A 45 92.94 65.91 58.43
N SER A 46 93.42 66.58 57.38
CA SER A 46 93.04 66.25 56.00
C SER A 46 93.47 64.83 55.63
N ALA A 47 94.65 64.37 56.06
CA ALA A 47 95.17 63.04 55.75
C ALA A 47 94.40 61.94 56.49
N ILE A 48 93.72 62.24 57.60
CA ILE A 48 92.87 61.29 58.35
C ILE A 48 91.39 61.42 57.94
N LEU A 49 90.92 62.65 57.74
CA LEU A 49 89.53 63.00 57.48
C LEU A 49 89.17 62.82 56.01
N ILE A 50 90.13 62.98 55.07
CA ILE A 50 89.94 62.62 53.66
C ILE A 50 89.70 61.12 53.52
N PRO A 51 90.50 60.18 54.07
CA PRO A 51 90.14 58.76 54.05
C PRO A 51 88.84 58.45 54.78
N CYS A 52 88.62 59.02 55.98
CA CYS A 52 87.37 58.80 56.73
C CYS A 52 86.12 59.28 55.99
N ALA A 53 86.20 60.34 55.16
CA ALA A 53 85.08 60.82 54.35
C ALA A 53 85.04 60.16 52.95
N ALA A 54 86.19 59.85 52.36
CA ALA A 54 86.30 59.28 51.03
C ALA A 54 85.94 57.79 51.01
N ILE A 55 86.28 57.01 52.03
CA ILE A 55 85.92 55.59 52.10
C ILE A 55 84.41 55.37 52.04
N PRO A 56 83.56 55.98 52.90
CA PRO A 56 82.11 55.82 52.82
C PRO A 56 81.56 56.39 51.52
N TYR A 57 82.11 57.50 51.02
CA TYR A 57 81.72 58.06 49.72
C TYR A 57 82.00 57.10 48.56
N VAL A 58 83.18 56.46 48.54
CA VAL A 58 83.56 55.49 47.50
C VAL A 58 82.74 54.21 47.61
N LEU A 59 82.42 53.75 48.83
CA LEU A 59 81.53 52.60 49.05
C LEU A 59 80.10 52.89 48.57
N LEU A 60 79.54 54.05 48.95
CA LEU A 60 78.25 54.52 48.46
C LEU A 60 78.24 54.66 46.94
N ARG A 61 79.29 55.26 46.36
CA ARG A 61 79.42 55.38 44.91
C ARG A 61 79.46 54.03 44.22
N ARG A 62 80.19 53.06 44.78
CA ARG A 62 80.27 51.70 44.25
C ARG A 62 78.93 50.96 44.37
N GLN A 63 78.20 51.12 45.47
CA GLN A 63 76.85 50.57 45.64
C GLN A 63 75.84 51.21 44.70
N CYS A 64 75.82 52.54 44.58
CA CYS A 64 74.97 53.25 43.63
C CYS A 64 75.25 52.80 42.18
N LEU A 65 76.51 52.63 41.79
CA LEU A 65 76.86 52.11 40.47
C LEU A 65 76.41 50.65 40.27
N GLY A 66 76.46 49.83 41.33
CA GLY A 66 75.91 48.48 41.33
C GLY A 66 74.39 48.48 41.08
N MET A 67 73.64 49.26 41.86
CA MET A 67 72.20 49.38 41.69
C MET A 67 71.80 49.96 40.34
N VAL A 68 72.55 50.94 39.81
CA VAL A 68 72.28 51.49 38.47
C VAL A 68 72.45 50.40 37.40
N LYS A 69 73.48 49.55 37.51
CA LYS A 69 73.65 48.41 36.60
C LYS A 69 72.50 47.41 36.73
N GLU A 70 72.09 47.07 37.95
CA GLU A 70 70.94 46.19 38.18
C GLU A 70 69.64 46.78 37.61
N ILE A 71 69.38 48.07 37.80
CA ILE A 71 68.23 48.76 37.22
C ILE A 71 68.28 48.73 35.69
N THR A 72 69.45 48.90 35.07
CA THR A 72 69.57 48.77 33.61
C THR A 72 69.31 47.36 33.12
N ILE A 73 69.80 46.34 33.83
CA ILE A 73 69.55 44.92 33.50
C ILE A 73 68.06 44.60 33.65
N LEU A 74 67.43 45.04 34.74
CA LEU A 74 65.99 44.86 34.97
C LEU A 74 65.14 45.60 33.95
N ARG A 75 65.53 46.79 33.51
CA ARG A 75 64.82 47.50 32.44
C ARG A 75 64.90 46.74 31.12
N VAL A 76 66.08 46.26 30.74
CA VAL A 76 66.26 45.45 29.52
C VAL A 76 65.43 44.17 29.59
N ALA A 77 65.43 43.48 30.74
CA ALA A 77 64.61 42.28 30.95
C ALA A 77 63.10 42.57 30.93
N ASN A 78 62.67 43.70 31.51
CA ASN A 78 61.27 44.10 31.48
C ASN A 78 60.83 44.51 30.06
N GLU A 79 61.70 45.17 29.30
CA GLU A 79 61.45 45.50 27.89
C GLU A 79 61.36 44.25 27.01
N SER A 80 62.21 43.23 27.23
CA SER A 80 62.11 41.97 26.50
C SER A 80 60.83 41.22 26.87
N PHE A 81 60.49 41.14 28.16
CA PHE A 81 59.26 40.50 28.62
C PHE A 81 58.00 41.23 28.13
N ALA A 82 58.01 42.57 28.10
CA ALA A 82 56.93 43.36 27.52
C ALA A 82 56.78 43.13 26.00
N ARG A 83 57.89 42.87 25.28
CA ARG A 83 57.84 42.50 23.86
C ARG A 83 57.29 41.09 23.68
N GLU A 84 57.74 40.13 24.46
CA GLU A 84 57.24 38.74 24.41
C GLU A 84 55.75 38.69 24.72
N THR A 85 55.30 39.33 25.81
CA THR A 85 53.87 39.38 26.15
C THR A 85 53.03 40.06 25.09
N ARG A 86 53.52 41.14 24.46
CA ARG A 86 52.84 41.77 23.31
C ARG A 86 52.82 40.87 22.08
N GLN A 87 53.89 40.13 21.81
CA GLN A 87 53.92 39.19 20.69
C GLN A 87 52.94 38.04 20.92
N PHE A 88 52.88 37.48 22.12
CA PHE A 88 51.92 36.44 22.47
C PHE A 88 50.48 36.96 22.41
N THR A 89 50.17 38.12 23.01
CA THR A 89 48.79 38.62 23.02
C THR A 89 48.31 39.03 21.62
N THR A 90 49.18 39.60 20.78
CA THR A 90 48.82 39.95 19.40
C THR A 90 48.69 38.73 18.50
N ALA A 91 49.57 37.74 18.64
CA ALA A 91 49.47 36.48 17.89
C ALA A 91 48.22 35.68 18.29
N ASP A 92 47.93 35.60 19.58
CA ASP A 92 46.77 34.87 20.09
C ASP A 92 45.46 35.61 19.76
N ALA A 93 45.43 36.95 19.84
CA ALA A 93 44.31 37.75 19.37
C ALA A 93 44.05 37.57 17.85
N ALA A 94 45.10 37.50 17.03
CA ALA A 94 44.95 37.28 15.59
C ALA A 94 44.44 35.86 15.27
N ASN A 95 44.92 34.84 16.00
CA ASN A 95 44.47 33.46 15.82
C ASN A 95 43.03 33.24 16.28
N THR A 96 42.67 33.81 17.44
CA THR A 96 41.29 33.77 17.94
C THR A 96 40.34 34.51 17.01
N GLN A 97 40.74 35.67 16.46
CA GLN A 97 39.93 36.39 15.47
C GLN A 97 39.69 35.57 14.20
N LYS A 98 40.73 34.89 13.67
CA LYS A 98 40.58 33.99 12.51
C LYS A 98 39.64 32.82 12.81
N SER A 99 39.80 32.18 13.96
CA SER A 99 38.92 31.07 14.39
C SER A 99 37.46 31.51 14.52
N VAL A 100 37.22 32.70 15.09
CA VAL A 100 35.87 33.29 15.18
C VAL A 100 35.31 33.57 13.78
N GLU A 101 36.11 34.09 12.86
CA GLU A 101 35.69 34.34 11.49
C GLU A 101 35.33 33.03 10.74
N ASP A 102 36.12 31.98 10.91
CA ASP A 102 35.86 30.65 10.35
C ASP A 102 34.58 30.04 10.93
N ILE A 103 34.37 30.13 12.25
CA ILE A 103 33.13 29.68 12.90
C ILE A 103 31.93 30.47 12.37
N LEU A 104 32.05 31.79 12.24
CA LEU A 104 30.97 32.63 11.68
C LEU A 104 30.67 32.29 10.22
N LYS A 105 31.65 31.83 9.45
CA LYS A 105 31.44 31.35 8.08
C LYS A 105 30.64 30.04 8.08
N VAL A 106 31.04 29.07 8.89
CA VAL A 106 30.31 27.78 9.03
C VAL A 106 28.88 28.00 9.52
N VAL A 107 28.68 28.89 10.51
CA VAL A 107 27.33 29.22 11.03
C VAL A 107 26.47 29.86 9.94
N ARG A 108 27.03 30.73 9.09
CA ARG A 108 26.30 31.31 7.95
C ARG A 108 25.90 30.26 6.93
N GLU A 109 26.81 29.35 6.57
CA GLU A 109 26.54 28.25 5.64
C GLU A 109 25.44 27.32 6.18
N HIS A 110 25.52 26.95 7.46
CA HIS A 110 24.47 26.16 8.11
C HIS A 110 23.11 26.90 8.16
N ASN A 111 23.11 28.22 8.36
CA ASN A 111 21.86 29.00 8.35
C ASN A 111 21.20 28.99 6.96
N VAL A 112 21.99 29.07 5.90
CA VAL A 112 21.50 28.96 4.52
C VAL A 112 20.91 27.56 4.27
N GLN A 113 21.61 26.50 4.70
CA GLN A 113 21.11 25.13 4.59
C GLN A 113 19.83 24.90 5.40
N LEU A 114 19.75 25.41 6.62
CA LEU A 114 18.54 25.32 7.45
C LEU A 114 17.35 26.02 6.80
N LYS A 115 17.57 27.16 6.16
CA LYS A 115 16.51 27.85 5.40
C LYS A 115 16.07 27.06 4.18
N ALA A 116 17.00 26.50 3.41
CA ALA A 116 16.68 25.64 2.27
C ALA A 116 15.94 24.36 2.68
N ASN A 117 16.32 23.75 3.81
CA ASN A 117 15.62 22.60 4.36
C ASN A 117 14.22 22.97 4.86
N ALA A 118 14.05 24.16 5.44
CA ALA A 118 12.74 24.65 5.87
C ALA A 118 11.80 24.88 4.68
N THR A 119 12.29 25.42 3.57
CA THR A 119 11.48 25.59 2.34
C THR A 119 11.14 24.24 1.71
N ALA A 120 12.09 23.32 1.60
CA ALA A 120 11.83 21.98 1.09
C ALA A 120 10.81 21.20 1.95
N LEU A 121 10.85 21.39 3.27
CA LEU A 121 9.89 20.78 4.19
C LEU A 121 8.49 21.41 4.05
N ALA A 122 8.39 22.70 3.75
CA ALA A 122 7.11 23.36 3.46
C ALA A 122 6.49 22.84 2.15
N GLU A 123 7.28 22.74 1.08
CA GLU A 123 6.85 22.18 -0.21
C GLU A 123 6.42 20.71 -0.07
N ALA A 124 7.18 19.91 0.69
CA ALA A 124 6.83 18.52 0.97
C ALA A 124 5.50 18.41 1.72
N LYS A 125 5.23 19.29 2.69
CA LYS A 125 3.93 19.33 3.40
C LYS A 125 2.78 19.68 2.47
N GLU A 126 2.95 20.69 1.62
CA GLU A 126 1.92 21.06 0.63
C GLU A 126 1.64 19.91 -0.33
N SER A 127 2.69 19.21 -0.80
CA SER A 127 2.52 18.02 -1.66
C SER A 127 1.80 16.87 -0.95
N LEU A 128 2.04 16.68 0.35
CA LEU A 128 1.38 15.66 1.18
C LEU A 128 -0.11 15.99 1.38
N GLU A 129 -0.44 17.25 1.64
CA GLU A 129 -1.83 17.70 1.74
C GLU A 129 -2.56 17.55 0.41
N ALA A 130 -1.92 17.91 -0.72
CA ALA A 130 -2.48 17.68 -2.05
C ALA A 130 -2.69 16.19 -2.35
N ALA A 131 -1.76 15.32 -1.95
CA ALA A 131 -1.91 13.88 -2.09
C ALA A 131 -3.05 13.32 -1.22
N ARG A 132 -3.21 13.83 0.00
CA ARG A 132 -4.31 13.46 0.89
C ARG A 132 -5.67 13.80 0.28
N MET A 133 -5.83 15.02 -0.24
CA MET A 133 -7.07 15.44 -0.91
C MET A 133 -7.42 14.54 -2.11
N ARG A 134 -6.42 14.08 -2.87
CA ARG A 134 -6.65 13.13 -3.98
C ARG A 134 -7.07 11.75 -3.50
N MET A 135 -6.53 11.27 -2.37
CA MET A 135 -6.97 10.01 -1.79
C MET A 135 -8.41 10.09 -1.30
N ASP A 136 -8.79 11.20 -0.65
CA ASP A 136 -10.17 11.42 -0.21
C ASP A 136 -11.13 11.47 -1.42
N GLU A 137 -10.76 12.14 -2.51
CA GLU A 137 -11.54 12.16 -3.77
C GLU A 137 -11.66 10.76 -4.41
N LEU A 138 -10.58 9.97 -4.39
CA LEU A 138 -10.62 8.59 -4.89
C LEU A 138 -11.50 7.70 -4.03
N GLN A 139 -11.48 7.89 -2.70
CA GLN A 139 -12.32 7.12 -1.78
C GLN A 139 -13.81 7.39 -2.06
N GLU A 140 -14.19 8.65 -2.26
CA GLU A 140 -15.57 9.00 -2.64
C GLU A 140 -15.99 8.32 -3.96
N LYS A 141 -15.11 8.33 -4.98
CA LYS A 141 -15.38 7.65 -6.25
C LYS A 141 -15.52 6.13 -6.10
N VAL A 142 -14.75 5.51 -5.20
CA VAL A 142 -14.86 4.07 -4.90
C VAL A 142 -16.21 3.78 -4.25
N GLU A 143 -16.62 4.56 -3.25
CA GLU A 143 -17.93 4.39 -2.59
C GLU A 143 -19.10 4.55 -3.57
N ASP A 144 -19.01 5.50 -4.50
CA ASP A 144 -20.05 5.67 -5.53
C ASP A 144 -20.06 4.56 -6.58
N ALA A 145 -18.89 4.05 -6.95
CA ALA A 145 -18.78 2.87 -7.82
C ALA A 145 -19.38 1.63 -7.14
N GLU A 146 -19.13 1.42 -5.85
CA GLU A 146 -19.72 0.33 -5.06
C GLU A 146 -21.24 0.42 -5.02
N LYS A 147 -21.80 1.62 -4.73
CA LYS A 147 -23.26 1.85 -4.78
C LYS A 147 -23.82 1.56 -6.18
N SER A 148 -23.13 1.97 -7.25
CA SER A 148 -23.54 1.68 -8.63
C SER A 148 -23.54 0.18 -8.92
N VAL A 149 -22.53 -0.56 -8.47
CA VAL A 149 -22.46 -2.02 -8.65
C VAL A 149 -23.58 -2.72 -7.88
N LEU A 150 -23.84 -2.33 -6.63
CA LEU A 150 -24.93 -2.90 -5.83
C LEU A 150 -26.30 -2.68 -6.48
N THR A 151 -26.58 -1.49 -6.99
CA THR A 151 -27.85 -1.22 -7.69
C THR A 151 -28.00 -2.06 -8.96
N LYS A 152 -26.92 -2.27 -9.73
CA LYS A 152 -26.92 -3.16 -10.90
C LYS A 152 -27.13 -4.62 -10.50
N LEU A 153 -26.47 -5.11 -9.46
CA LEU A 153 -26.65 -6.48 -8.96
C LEU A 153 -28.09 -6.75 -8.53
N LEU A 154 -28.71 -5.81 -7.80
CA LEU A 154 -30.13 -5.91 -7.43
C LEU A 154 -31.06 -5.93 -8.66
N SER A 155 -30.72 -5.20 -9.72
CA SER A 155 -31.49 -5.24 -10.97
C SER A 155 -31.38 -6.60 -11.66
N ILE A 156 -30.17 -7.19 -11.69
CA ILE A 156 -29.91 -8.51 -12.26
C ILE A 156 -30.66 -9.58 -11.47
N GLU A 157 -30.60 -9.55 -10.14
CA GLU A 157 -31.34 -10.48 -9.29
C GLU A 157 -32.85 -10.44 -9.56
N ARG A 158 -33.43 -9.24 -9.73
CA ARG A 158 -34.83 -9.09 -10.14
C ARG A 158 -35.12 -9.67 -11.53
N THR A 159 -34.18 -9.57 -12.47
CA THR A 159 -34.35 -10.18 -13.80
C THR A 159 -34.22 -11.71 -13.77
N LEU A 160 -33.28 -12.24 -12.98
CA LEU A 160 -33.08 -13.69 -12.80
C LEU A 160 -34.28 -14.33 -12.10
N THR A 161 -34.82 -13.69 -11.06
CA THR A 161 -36.04 -14.16 -10.38
C THR A 161 -37.25 -14.13 -11.31
N LYS A 162 -37.38 -13.13 -12.19
CA LYS A 162 -38.43 -13.11 -13.23
C LYS A 162 -38.22 -14.23 -14.26
N ALA A 163 -37.00 -14.41 -14.76
CA ALA A 163 -36.66 -15.48 -15.70
C ALA A 163 -36.94 -16.87 -15.10
N GLY A 164 -36.59 -17.08 -13.83
CA GLY A 164 -36.88 -18.32 -13.12
C GLY A 164 -38.38 -18.64 -13.02
N ARG A 165 -39.24 -17.63 -12.82
CA ARG A 165 -40.70 -17.83 -12.84
C ARG A 165 -41.20 -18.26 -14.23
N VAL A 166 -40.68 -17.63 -15.28
CA VAL A 166 -41.03 -17.94 -16.67
C VAL A 166 -40.62 -19.38 -17.01
N GLU A 167 -39.44 -19.84 -16.59
CA GLU A 167 -38.99 -21.21 -16.82
C GLU A 167 -39.90 -22.23 -16.10
N VAL A 168 -40.28 -21.98 -14.84
CA VAL A 168 -41.21 -22.83 -14.10
C VAL A 168 -42.58 -22.90 -14.80
N GLU A 169 -43.07 -21.79 -15.34
CA GLU A 169 -44.31 -21.77 -16.12
C GLU A 169 -44.17 -22.54 -17.44
N HIS A 170 -43.05 -22.43 -18.15
CA HIS A 170 -42.78 -23.20 -19.36
C HIS A 170 -42.71 -24.70 -19.10
N ILE A 171 -42.05 -25.13 -18.03
CA ILE A 171 -42.01 -26.53 -17.62
C ILE A 171 -43.44 -27.02 -17.33
N LYS A 172 -44.22 -26.25 -16.57
CA LYS A 172 -45.62 -26.59 -16.27
C LYS A 172 -46.51 -26.66 -17.52
N MET A 173 -46.30 -25.77 -18.49
CA MET A 173 -47.02 -25.82 -19.77
C MET A 173 -46.59 -27.03 -20.60
N ARG A 174 -45.30 -27.36 -20.61
CA ARG A 174 -44.77 -28.53 -21.32
C ARG A 174 -45.34 -29.84 -20.75
N THR A 175 -45.40 -29.99 -19.42
CA THR A 175 -45.96 -31.19 -18.80
C THR A 175 -47.45 -31.32 -19.10
N LYS A 176 -48.22 -30.24 -18.98
CA LYS A 176 -49.64 -30.22 -19.37
C LYS A 176 -49.85 -30.61 -20.83
N TRP A 177 -49.06 -30.03 -21.73
CA TRP A 177 -49.14 -30.38 -23.16
C TRP A 177 -48.80 -31.86 -23.40
N GLN A 178 -47.79 -32.40 -22.72
CA GLN A 178 -47.47 -33.83 -22.83
C GLN A 178 -48.60 -34.72 -22.31
N GLU A 179 -49.28 -34.34 -21.22
CA GLU A 179 -50.44 -35.06 -20.70
C GLU A 179 -51.62 -35.02 -21.69
N GLU A 180 -51.91 -33.85 -22.26
CA GLU A 180 -52.94 -33.67 -23.29
C GLU A 180 -52.64 -34.52 -24.53
N MET A 181 -51.39 -34.51 -25.00
CA MET A 181 -50.96 -35.33 -26.15
C MET A 181 -51.06 -36.83 -25.86
N LYS A 182 -50.65 -37.27 -24.66
CA LYS A 182 -50.82 -38.68 -24.25
C LYS A 182 -52.29 -39.07 -24.25
N LEU A 183 -53.18 -38.22 -23.76
CA LEU A 183 -54.62 -38.47 -23.74
C LEU A 183 -55.21 -38.51 -25.15
N GLN A 184 -54.79 -37.61 -26.05
CA GLN A 184 -55.21 -37.64 -27.46
C GLN A 184 -54.73 -38.91 -28.17
N LEU A 185 -53.48 -39.32 -27.96
CA LEU A 185 -52.93 -40.56 -28.51
C LEU A 185 -53.68 -41.77 -27.98
N ALA A 186 -53.98 -41.81 -26.68
CA ALA A 186 -54.77 -42.89 -26.07
C ALA A 186 -56.19 -42.94 -26.63
N ASN A 187 -56.82 -41.79 -26.89
CA ASN A 187 -58.15 -41.75 -27.51
C ASN A 187 -58.10 -42.23 -28.97
N LEU A 188 -57.13 -41.79 -29.76
CA LEU A 188 -56.96 -42.25 -31.14
C LEU A 188 -56.67 -43.75 -31.21
N THR A 189 -55.83 -44.30 -30.32
CA THR A 189 -55.60 -45.75 -30.28
C THR A 189 -56.87 -46.49 -29.89
N ALA A 190 -57.63 -46.03 -28.91
CA ALA A 190 -58.93 -46.62 -28.53
C ALA A 190 -59.98 -46.55 -29.65
N GLU A 191 -60.04 -45.44 -30.41
CA GLU A 191 -60.92 -45.33 -31.57
C GLU A 191 -60.48 -46.27 -32.68
N THR A 192 -59.18 -46.37 -33.00
CA THR A 192 -58.70 -47.29 -34.03
C THR A 192 -58.92 -48.75 -33.65
N THR A 193 -58.77 -49.14 -32.38
CA THR A 193 -59.07 -50.50 -31.94
C THR A 193 -60.56 -50.81 -32.03
N LYS A 194 -61.42 -49.84 -31.67
CA LYS A 194 -62.88 -49.96 -31.83
C LYS A 194 -63.31 -50.10 -33.29
N TRP A 195 -62.73 -49.30 -34.19
CA TRP A 195 -63.00 -49.42 -35.63
C TRP A 195 -62.51 -50.76 -36.19
N ARG A 196 -61.32 -51.22 -35.78
CA ARG A 196 -60.80 -52.53 -36.18
C ARG A 196 -61.68 -53.67 -35.67
N SER A 197 -62.17 -53.61 -34.43
CA SER A 197 -63.07 -54.64 -33.91
C SER A 197 -64.41 -54.67 -34.66
N ALA A 198 -64.98 -53.50 -34.98
CA ALA A 198 -66.21 -53.41 -35.75
C ALA A 198 -66.03 -53.96 -37.18
N VAL A 199 -64.96 -53.57 -37.88
CA VAL A 199 -64.64 -54.11 -39.21
C VAL A 199 -64.37 -55.61 -39.15
N ALA A 200 -63.70 -56.09 -38.11
CA ALA A 200 -63.45 -57.52 -37.92
C ALA A 200 -64.75 -58.32 -37.71
N GLU A 201 -65.72 -57.75 -36.98
CA GLU A 201 -67.06 -58.31 -36.81
C GLU A 201 -67.83 -58.39 -38.14
N ASP A 202 -67.86 -57.29 -38.91
CA ASP A 202 -68.49 -57.27 -40.24
C ASP A 202 -67.86 -58.30 -41.21
N VAL A 203 -66.52 -58.42 -41.20
CA VAL A 203 -65.79 -59.41 -41.98
C VAL A 203 -66.13 -60.84 -41.54
N ARG A 204 -66.35 -61.05 -40.25
CA ARG A 204 -66.77 -62.34 -39.71
C ARG A 204 -68.19 -62.69 -40.16
N ASP A 205 -69.12 -61.75 -40.08
CA ASP A 205 -70.53 -61.94 -40.46
C ASP A 205 -70.70 -62.20 -41.96
N THR A 206 -69.92 -61.50 -42.80
CA THR A 206 -69.85 -61.79 -44.23
C THR A 206 -69.25 -63.17 -44.50
N GLY A 207 -68.21 -63.57 -43.74
CA GLY A 207 -67.67 -64.93 -43.76
C GLY A 207 -68.71 -66.00 -43.41
N MET A 208 -69.50 -65.81 -42.35
CA MET A 208 -70.57 -66.73 -41.97
C MET A 208 -71.69 -66.79 -43.02
N SER A 209 -72.08 -65.65 -43.58
CA SER A 209 -73.08 -65.58 -44.64
C SER A 209 -72.62 -66.34 -45.89
N LEU A 210 -71.34 -66.24 -46.27
CA LEU A 210 -70.73 -67.01 -47.35
C LEU A 210 -70.69 -68.52 -47.05
N ALA A 211 -70.40 -68.92 -45.81
CA ALA A 211 -70.43 -70.33 -45.41
C ALA A 211 -71.85 -70.91 -45.51
N ASN A 212 -72.86 -70.16 -45.06
CA ASN A 212 -74.27 -70.53 -45.15
C ASN A 212 -74.73 -70.65 -46.60
N LEU A 213 -74.35 -69.69 -47.47
CA LEU A 213 -74.64 -69.74 -48.89
C LEU A 213 -73.97 -70.95 -49.56
N ALA A 214 -72.72 -71.24 -49.23
CA ALA A 214 -72.02 -72.42 -49.74
C ALA A 214 -72.73 -73.73 -49.32
N GLY A 215 -73.19 -73.82 -48.06
CA GLY A 215 -73.99 -74.96 -47.58
C GLY A 215 -75.35 -75.06 -48.27
N PHE A 216 -76.02 -73.93 -48.51
CA PHE A 216 -77.28 -73.89 -49.25
C PHE A 216 -77.12 -74.35 -50.71
N VAL A 217 -76.10 -73.85 -51.42
CA VAL A 217 -75.85 -74.25 -52.82
C VAL A 217 -75.54 -75.74 -52.91
N GLU A 218 -74.72 -76.29 -52.00
CA GLU A 218 -74.47 -77.75 -51.95
C GLU A 218 -75.75 -78.55 -51.73
N GLU A 219 -76.64 -78.09 -50.84
CA GLU A 219 -77.93 -78.73 -50.61
C GLU A 219 -78.86 -78.65 -51.84
N VAL A 220 -78.86 -77.52 -52.55
CA VAL A 220 -79.61 -77.36 -53.81
C VAL A 220 -79.07 -78.29 -54.89
N GLU A 221 -77.76 -78.31 -55.11
CA GLU A 221 -77.09 -79.21 -56.08
C GLU A 221 -77.42 -80.68 -55.79
N ARG A 222 -77.39 -81.07 -54.51
CA ARG A 222 -77.76 -82.42 -54.05
C ARG A 222 -79.22 -82.78 -54.36
N ARG A 223 -80.16 -81.84 -54.22
CA ARG A 223 -81.60 -82.07 -54.49
C ARG A 223 -81.92 -82.20 -55.97
N GLU A 224 -81.20 -81.50 -56.82
CA GLU A 224 -81.40 -81.54 -58.28
C GLU A 224 -80.71 -82.74 -58.94
N GLY A 225 -79.97 -83.56 -58.17
CA GLY A 225 -79.30 -84.76 -58.68
C GLY A 225 -77.98 -84.47 -59.41
N TRP A 226 -77.40 -83.28 -59.21
CA TRP A 226 -76.03 -83.00 -59.64
C TRP A 226 -75.08 -83.81 -58.76
N VAL A 227 -74.49 -84.87 -59.33
CA VAL A 227 -73.49 -85.69 -58.63
C VAL A 227 -72.19 -84.91 -58.59
N GLU A 228 -71.68 -84.63 -57.40
CA GLU A 228 -70.38 -83.99 -57.19
C GLU A 228 -69.31 -84.75 -57.97
N LEU A 229 -68.73 -84.12 -59.00
CA LEU A 229 -67.53 -84.67 -59.62
C LEU A 229 -66.40 -84.58 -58.58
N PRO A 230 -65.63 -85.65 -58.34
CA PRO A 230 -64.65 -85.73 -57.25
C PRO A 230 -63.51 -84.69 -57.34
N ASN A 231 -63.45 -83.87 -58.40
CA ASN A 231 -62.49 -82.79 -58.59
C ASN A 231 -63.13 -81.43 -58.92
N ASP A 232 -64.47 -81.29 -58.91
CA ASP A 232 -65.16 -80.03 -59.24
C ASP A 232 -65.38 -79.13 -58.01
N GLY A 233 -64.36 -79.07 -57.14
CA GLY A 233 -64.31 -78.16 -55.98
C GLY A 233 -64.10 -76.69 -56.36
N ARG A 234 -64.61 -76.26 -57.52
CA ARG A 234 -64.36 -74.91 -58.02
C ARG A 234 -65.29 -73.92 -57.32
N GLY A 235 -66.61 -74.04 -57.37
CA GLY A 235 -67.51 -73.04 -56.78
C GLY A 235 -67.57 -73.06 -55.25
N ILE A 236 -68.23 -74.10 -54.72
CA ILE A 236 -68.61 -74.23 -53.29
C ILE A 236 -67.39 -74.30 -52.38
N GLU A 237 -66.38 -75.10 -52.72
CA GLU A 237 -65.20 -75.27 -51.89
C GLU A 237 -64.31 -74.01 -51.87
N ARG A 238 -64.36 -73.16 -52.90
CA ARG A 238 -63.74 -71.82 -52.83
C ARG A 238 -64.50 -70.90 -51.89
N MET A 239 -65.83 -70.95 -51.88
CA MET A 239 -66.65 -70.15 -50.95
C MET A 239 -66.43 -70.57 -49.50
N ARG A 240 -66.37 -71.88 -49.21
CA ARG A 240 -66.01 -72.39 -47.87
C ARG A 240 -64.62 -71.98 -47.44
N ARG A 241 -63.62 -72.12 -48.30
CA ARG A 241 -62.24 -71.68 -48.00
C ARG A 241 -62.15 -70.16 -47.81
N LEU A 242 -62.89 -69.38 -48.59
CA LEU A 242 -62.95 -67.93 -48.43
C LEU A 242 -63.63 -67.55 -47.12
N ALA A 243 -64.77 -68.16 -46.80
CA ALA A 243 -65.48 -67.98 -45.55
C ALA A 243 -64.61 -68.32 -44.33
N LYS A 244 -63.89 -69.44 -44.39
CA LYS A 244 -62.92 -69.84 -43.36
C LYS A 244 -61.80 -68.81 -43.20
N ARG A 245 -61.20 -68.34 -44.30
CA ARG A 245 -60.17 -67.29 -44.27
C ARG A 245 -60.68 -65.96 -43.74
N LEU A 246 -61.92 -65.58 -44.06
CA LEU A 246 -62.54 -64.36 -43.52
C LEU A 246 -62.85 -64.52 -42.04
N GLY A 247 -63.31 -65.69 -41.59
CA GLY A 247 -63.52 -66.00 -40.18
C GLY A 247 -62.22 -66.05 -39.36
N GLU A 248 -61.12 -66.54 -39.94
CA GLU A 248 -59.78 -66.53 -39.33
C GLU A 248 -59.20 -65.11 -39.29
N ARG A 249 -59.28 -64.35 -40.38
CA ARG A 249 -58.79 -62.95 -40.44
C ARG A 249 -59.64 -61.96 -39.64
N GLY A 250 -60.91 -62.26 -39.43
CA GLY A 250 -61.81 -61.50 -38.55
C GLY A 250 -61.57 -61.77 -37.06
N GLN A 251 -60.67 -62.71 -36.70
CA GLN A 251 -60.19 -62.76 -35.33
C GLN A 251 -59.18 -61.63 -35.13
N PRO A 252 -59.27 -60.85 -34.05
CA PRO A 252 -58.25 -59.86 -33.73
C PRO A 252 -56.94 -60.61 -33.43
N GLU A 253 -56.11 -60.82 -34.45
CA GLU A 253 -54.77 -61.43 -34.35
C GLU A 253 -53.81 -60.65 -33.44
N SER A 254 -54.26 -59.52 -32.89
CA SER A 254 -53.44 -58.55 -32.16
C SER A 254 -53.42 -58.70 -30.64
N ALA A 255 -53.99 -59.75 -30.03
CA ALA A 255 -53.88 -59.91 -28.57
C ALA A 255 -52.72 -60.83 -28.13
N SER A 256 -52.35 -61.82 -28.94
CA SER A 256 -51.26 -62.76 -28.60
C SER A 256 -49.89 -62.28 -29.05
N LEU A 257 -49.78 -61.61 -30.21
CA LEU A 257 -48.48 -61.25 -30.78
C LEU A 257 -47.79 -60.05 -30.08
N TRP A 258 -48.55 -59.19 -29.41
CA TRP A 258 -47.99 -58.04 -28.69
C TRP A 258 -47.64 -58.38 -27.22
N LYS A 259 -48.32 -59.36 -26.63
CA LYS A 259 -48.03 -59.83 -25.27
C LYS A 259 -46.64 -60.46 -25.13
N GLU A 260 -46.16 -61.11 -26.18
CA GLU A 260 -44.84 -61.74 -26.20
C GLU A 260 -43.68 -60.73 -26.34
N LYS A 261 -43.96 -59.46 -26.66
CA LYS A 261 -42.93 -58.42 -26.82
C LYS A 261 -42.72 -57.56 -25.58
N ASP A 262 -43.76 -57.35 -24.78
CA ASP A 262 -43.65 -56.56 -23.55
C ASP A 262 -42.90 -57.32 -22.45
N ASP A 263 -43.06 -58.66 -22.36
CA ASP A 263 -42.30 -59.50 -21.42
C ASP A 263 -40.78 -59.55 -21.73
N GLN A 264 -40.37 -59.14 -22.93
CA GLN A 264 -38.96 -59.11 -23.35
C GLN A 264 -38.28 -57.75 -23.10
N ALA A 265 -39.05 -56.67 -22.88
CA ALA A 265 -38.51 -55.33 -22.71
C ALA A 265 -38.06 -55.01 -21.26
N ASP A 266 -38.62 -55.71 -20.27
CA ASP A 266 -38.28 -55.50 -18.84
C ASP A 266 -36.94 -56.15 -18.42
N VAL A 267 -36.28 -56.92 -19.30
CA VAL A 267 -35.02 -57.62 -18.96
C VAL A 267 -33.77 -56.77 -19.25
N ASP A 268 -33.85 -55.73 -20.07
CA ASP A 268 -32.65 -55.01 -20.55
C ASP A 268 -32.39 -53.63 -19.89
N GLU A 269 -33.28 -53.12 -19.03
CA GLU A 269 -33.16 -51.74 -18.48
C GLU A 269 -32.34 -51.63 -17.18
N GLU A 270 -31.85 -52.74 -16.60
CA GLU A 270 -31.08 -52.70 -15.34
C GLU A 270 -29.56 -52.46 -15.53
N SER A 271 -29.11 -52.08 -16.73
CA SER A 271 -27.69 -51.95 -17.07
C SER A 271 -27.23 -50.55 -17.49
N GLU A 272 -27.85 -49.48 -16.97
CA GLU A 272 -27.27 -48.13 -17.07
C GLU A 272 -26.37 -47.79 -15.86
N PRO A 273 -25.10 -47.38 -16.09
CA PRO A 273 -24.18 -47.03 -15.03
C PRO A 273 -24.58 -45.69 -14.36
N ARG A 274 -24.81 -45.72 -13.05
CA ARG A 274 -25.05 -44.51 -12.25
C ARG A 274 -23.85 -43.56 -12.36
N PRO A 275 -24.06 -42.27 -12.70
CA PRO A 275 -22.98 -41.29 -12.69
C PRO A 275 -22.55 -41.01 -11.24
N SER A 276 -21.26 -41.21 -10.97
CA SER A 276 -20.61 -40.85 -9.70
C SER A 276 -20.48 -39.33 -9.58
N HIS A 277 -21.17 -38.75 -8.60
CA HIS A 277 -20.91 -37.40 -8.11
C HIS A 277 -20.27 -37.48 -6.72
#